data_AF-A0A3D6D7T2-F1
#
_entry.id   AF-A0A3D6D7T2-F1
#
_cell.length_a   1.000
_cell.length_b   1.000
_cell.length_c   1.000
_cell.angle_alpha   90.00
_cell.angle_beta   90.00
_cell.angle_gamma   90.00
#
_symmetry.space_group_name_H-M   'P 1'
#
loop_
_entity.id
_entity.type
_entity.pdbx_description
1 polymer ?
#
loop_
_entity_poly.entity_id
_entity_poly.type
_entity_poly.pdbx_seq_one_letter_code
_entity_poly.pdbx_strand_id
1 'polypeptide(L)'
;MISRLLKPWIGSMHIFLGMLLCFATQGANLKSDIKNLSSPYNDTPNIIETKDGLLLVWASGSRPGYADVTIQQSRWDGKTWSLPTMVASHTTKKTGAQHVFWNPVLTKVS
;
A
#
# COMPACT_ATOMS: atom_id res chain seq x y z
N MET A 1 -52.16 14.72 25.75
CA MET A 1 -52.33 13.74 24.66
C MET A 1 -51.38 14.02 23.47
N ILE A 2 -50.14 14.47 23.71
CA ILE A 2 -49.18 14.85 22.64
C ILE A 2 -47.90 14.00 22.69
N SER A 3 -47.57 13.41 23.85
CA SER A 3 -46.34 12.62 24.06
C SER A 3 -46.33 11.24 23.40
N ARG A 4 -47.45 10.77 22.84
CA ARG A 4 -47.54 9.48 22.12
C ARG A 4 -47.31 9.58 20.60
N LEU A 5 -47.31 10.78 20.03
CA LEU A 5 -47.15 10.99 18.57
C LEU A 5 -45.69 11.17 18.13
N LEU A 6 -44.76 11.42 19.06
CA LEU A 6 -43.34 11.67 18.77
C LEU A 6 -42.42 10.45 18.93
N LYS A 7 -42.94 9.34 19.47
CA LYS A 7 -42.16 8.14 19.79
C LYS A 7 -41.63 7.34 18.59
N PRO A 8 -42.35 7.20 17.44
CA PRO A 8 -41.81 6.45 16.30
C PRO A 8 -40.76 7.24 15.52
N TRP A 9 -40.71 8.56 15.68
CA TRP A 9 -39.74 9.42 14.98
C TRP A 9 -38.35 9.38 15.59
N ILE A 10 -38.23 9.21 16.91
CA ILE A 10 -36.93 9.12 17.60
C ILE A 10 -36.19 7.83 17.23
N GLY A 11 -36.90 6.69 17.15
CA GLY A 11 -36.29 5.41 16.80
C GLY A 11 -35.74 5.37 15.37
N SER A 12 -36.51 5.87 14.40
CA SER A 12 -36.08 5.95 12.99
C SER A 12 -34.94 6.94 12.79
N MET A 13 -34.94 8.07 13.50
CA MET A 13 -33.87 9.08 13.39
C MET A 13 -32.52 8.56 13.90
N HIS A 14 -32.50 7.68 14.91
CA HIS A 14 -31.28 7.01 15.38
C HIS A 14 -30.76 5.95 14.40
N ILE A 15 -31.64 5.25 13.68
CA ILE A 15 -31.24 4.28 12.65
C ILE A 15 -30.64 5.00 11.44
N PHE A 16 -31.28 6.09 10.98
CA PHE A 16 -30.74 6.89 9.88
C PHE A 16 -29.43 7.60 10.26
N LEU A 17 -29.32 8.15 11.47
CA LEU A 17 -28.07 8.76 11.96
C LEU A 17 -26.96 7.72 12.16
N GLY A 18 -27.29 6.52 12.66
CA GLY A 18 -26.37 5.41 12.80
C GLY A 18 -25.87 4.87 11.46
N MET A 19 -26.75 4.74 10.46
CA MET A 19 -26.35 4.43 9.08
C MET A 19 -25.46 5.54 8.51
N LEU A 20 -25.81 6.82 8.69
CA LEU A 20 -24.99 7.94 8.21
C LEU A 20 -23.57 7.92 8.83
N LEU A 21 -23.45 7.59 10.12
CA LEU A 21 -22.17 7.45 10.83
C LEU A 21 -21.37 6.21 10.36
N CYS A 22 -22.04 5.09 10.10
CA CYS A 22 -21.39 3.89 9.55
C CYS A 22 -20.92 4.09 8.09
N PHE A 23 -21.74 4.72 7.24
CA PHE A 23 -21.38 4.96 5.83
C PHE A 23 -20.38 6.10 5.66
N ALA A 24 -20.40 7.13 6.50
CA ALA A 24 -19.39 8.20 6.47
C ALA A 24 -18.01 7.73 6.95
N THR A 25 -17.93 6.64 7.72
CA THR A 25 -16.66 6.07 8.19
C THR A 25 -16.15 4.91 7.32
N GLN A 26 -17.03 4.24 6.58
CA GLN A 26 -16.66 3.14 5.65
C GLN A 26 -16.57 3.55 4.18
N GLY A 27 -16.64 4.85 3.88
CA GLY A 27 -16.12 5.42 2.64
C GLY A 27 -14.59 5.50 2.71
N ALA A 28 -13.94 4.37 2.41
CA ALA A 28 -12.51 4.21 2.11
C ALA A 28 -11.65 5.49 2.20
N ASN A 29 -11.07 5.74 3.37
CA ASN A 29 -9.77 6.40 3.39
C ASN A 29 -8.79 5.41 2.75
N LEU A 30 -8.70 5.41 1.42
CA LEU A 30 -7.49 4.92 0.75
C LEU A 30 -6.36 5.64 1.46
N LYS A 31 -5.52 4.90 2.19
CA LYS A 31 -4.28 5.42 2.78
C LYS A 31 -3.34 5.74 1.62
N SER A 32 -3.64 6.82 0.91
CA SER A 32 -2.92 7.27 -0.26
C SER A 32 -1.97 8.38 0.18
N ASP A 33 -0.72 8.01 0.36
CA ASP A 33 0.41 8.93 0.32
C ASP A 33 1.09 8.69 -1.03
N ILE A 34 1.16 9.73 -1.86
CA ILE A 34 1.62 9.64 -3.25
C ILE A 34 3.07 10.09 -3.31
N LYS A 35 3.95 9.19 -3.75
CA LYS A 35 5.35 9.50 -4.02
C LYS A 35 5.61 9.51 -5.51
N ASN A 36 6.07 10.64 -6.02
CA ASN A 36 6.57 10.74 -7.39
C ASN A 36 7.98 10.15 -7.44
N LEU A 37 8.07 8.94 -8.01
CA LEU A 37 9.35 8.26 -8.18
C LEU A 37 10.04 8.77 -9.45
N SER A 38 11.37 8.85 -9.42
CA SER A 38 12.17 9.28 -10.58
C SER A 38 12.25 8.23 -11.69
N SER A 39 12.06 6.96 -11.34
CA SER A 39 12.11 5.84 -12.28
C SER A 39 10.81 5.75 -13.08
N PRO A 40 10.87 5.71 -14.43
CA PRO A 40 9.69 5.59 -15.28
C PRO A 40 9.08 4.18 -15.31
N TYR A 41 9.81 3.15 -14.85
CA TYR A 41 9.32 1.78 -14.78
C TYR A 41 9.20 1.31 -13.33
N ASN A 42 7.98 0.97 -12.91
CA ASN A 42 7.68 0.39 -11.60
C ASN A 42 6.66 -0.73 -11.79
N ASP A 43 6.99 -1.96 -11.38
CA ASP A 43 6.19 -3.14 -11.74
C ASP A 43 6.32 -4.25 -10.69
N THR A 44 5.42 -5.22 -10.74
CA THR A 44 5.38 -6.41 -9.88
C THR A 44 5.38 -6.11 -8.37
N PRO A 45 4.49 -5.23 -7.89
CA PRO A 45 4.43 -4.88 -6.48
C PRO A 45 3.99 -6.09 -5.64
N ASN A 46 4.67 -6.29 -4.53
CA ASN A 46 4.33 -7.23 -3.47
C ASN A 46 4.25 -6.47 -2.16
N ILE A 47 3.21 -6.71 -1.37
CA ILE A 47 3.01 -6.07 -0.08
C ILE A 47 2.73 -7.10 0.99
N ILE A 48 3.29 -6.89 2.19
CA ILE A 48 3.06 -7.74 3.34
C ILE A 48 2.92 -6.92 4.63
N GLU A 49 2.04 -7.36 5.51
CA GLU A 49 1.92 -6.80 6.85
C GLU A 49 3.00 -7.37 7.78
N THR A 50 3.63 -6.51 8.56
CA THR A 50 4.66 -6.79 9.56
C THR A 50 4.23 -6.22 10.90
N LYS A 51 4.94 -6.57 11.99
CA LYS A 51 4.68 -5.98 13.32
C LYS A 51 4.81 -4.45 13.36
N ASP A 52 5.58 -3.87 12.43
CA ASP A 52 5.89 -2.44 12.39
C ASP A 52 5.09 -1.70 11.30
N GLY A 53 4.08 -2.36 10.69
CA GLY A 53 3.27 -1.80 9.60
C GLY A 53 3.41 -2.57 8.28
N LEU A 54 3.25 -1.91 7.14
CA LEU A 54 3.32 -2.58 5.82
C LEU A 54 4.72 -2.47 5.21
N LEU A 55 5.15 -3.53 4.53
CA LEU A 55 6.33 -3.55 3.68
C LEU A 55 5.89 -3.75 2.23
N LEU A 56 6.18 -2.78 1.36
CA LEU A 56 5.98 -2.82 -0.08
C LEU A 56 7.33 -3.05 -0.77
N VAL A 57 7.38 -3.98 -1.72
CA VAL A 57 8.56 -4.30 -2.53
C VAL A 57 8.15 -4.40 -4.01
N TRP A 58 8.93 -3.83 -4.92
CA TRP A 58 8.63 -3.82 -6.36
C TRP A 58 9.91 -3.76 -7.21
N ALA A 59 9.78 -4.03 -8.50
CA ALA A 59 10.84 -3.83 -9.48
C ALA A 59 10.82 -2.37 -9.99
N SER A 60 11.98 -1.72 -10.07
CA SER A 60 12.09 -0.31 -10.52
C SER A 60 13.32 -0.10 -11.40
N GLY A 61 13.21 0.70 -12.47
CA GLY A 61 14.32 0.99 -13.39
C GLY A 61 13.94 1.87 -14.58
N SER A 62 14.72 1.84 -15.67
CA SER A 62 14.39 2.61 -16.88
C SER A 62 13.30 1.96 -17.72
N ARG A 63 13.30 0.63 -17.86
CA ARG A 63 12.31 -0.15 -18.63
C ARG A 63 12.43 -1.65 -18.36
N PRO A 64 11.43 -2.46 -18.74
CA PRO A 64 11.52 -3.91 -18.61
C PRO A 64 12.79 -4.50 -19.27
N GLY A 65 13.53 -5.32 -18.53
CA GLY A 65 14.60 -6.19 -19.04
C GLY A 65 15.98 -5.54 -19.02
N TYR A 66 16.09 -4.34 -18.44
CA TYR A 66 17.34 -3.58 -18.40
C TYR A 66 18.14 -3.84 -17.13
N ALA A 67 19.46 -3.76 -17.26
CA ALA A 67 20.39 -4.08 -16.17
C ALA A 67 20.31 -3.12 -14.98
N ASP A 68 19.72 -1.94 -15.17
CA ASP A 68 19.42 -0.97 -14.13
C ASP A 68 18.12 -1.28 -13.35
N VAL A 69 17.38 -2.33 -13.74
CA VAL A 69 16.23 -2.79 -12.96
C VAL A 69 16.70 -3.40 -11.65
N THR A 70 16.17 -2.85 -10.57
CA THR A 70 16.51 -3.17 -9.18
C THR A 70 15.24 -3.50 -8.40
N ILE A 71 15.40 -4.14 -7.26
CA ILE A 71 14.31 -4.34 -6.31
C ILE A 71 14.35 -3.22 -5.29
N GLN A 72 13.24 -2.51 -5.19
CA GLN A 72 13.03 -1.40 -4.27
C GLN A 72 12.08 -1.83 -3.15
N GLN A 73 12.23 -1.23 -1.96
CA GLN A 73 11.27 -1.37 -0.86
C GLN A 73 10.83 0.00 -0.31
N SER A 74 9.64 0.05 0.27
CA SER A 74 9.16 1.16 1.09
C SER A 74 8.31 0.62 2.24
N ARG A 75 8.34 1.32 3.39
CA ARG A 75 7.61 0.92 4.60
C ARG A 75 6.52 1.92 4.93
N TRP A 76 5.37 1.42 5.34
CA TRP A 76 4.28 2.23 5.87
C TRP A 76 4.24 2.09 7.38
N ASP A 77 4.44 3.19 8.11
CA ASP A 77 4.49 3.22 9.58
C ASP A 77 3.12 3.39 10.26
N GLY A 78 2.04 3.36 9.48
CA GLY A 78 0.69 3.68 9.95
C GLY A 78 0.19 5.05 9.46
N LYS A 79 1.09 5.97 9.10
CA LYS A 79 0.81 7.37 8.73
C LYS A 79 1.45 7.81 7.40
N THR A 80 2.66 7.37 7.07
CA THR A 80 3.38 7.75 5.83
C THR A 80 4.22 6.60 5.28
N TRP A 81 4.48 6.63 3.97
CA TRP A 81 5.45 5.74 3.35
C TRP A 81 6.88 6.26 3.58
N SER A 82 7.87 5.39 3.75
CA SER A 82 9.29 5.75 3.72
C SER A 82 9.72 6.09 2.29
N LEU A 83 10.83 6.81 2.10
CA LEU A 83 11.42 6.90 0.75
C LEU A 83 11.81 5.48 0.27
N PRO A 84 11.70 5.19 -1.02
CA PRO A 84 12.17 3.92 -1.57
C PRO A 84 13.64 3.69 -1.27
N THR A 85 13.98 2.46 -0.93
CA THR A 85 15.37 2.02 -0.74
C THR A 85 15.62 0.76 -1.55
N MET A 86 16.76 0.69 -2.21
CA MET A 86 17.15 -0.46 -3.01
C MET A 86 17.57 -1.61 -2.09
N VAL A 87 17.01 -2.80 -2.31
CA VAL A 87 17.29 -4.01 -1.52
C VAL A 87 17.96 -5.11 -2.32
N ALA A 88 17.86 -5.07 -3.65
CA ALA A 88 18.62 -5.96 -4.52
C ALA A 88 18.97 -5.25 -5.83
N SER A 89 20.19 -5.48 -6.31
CA SER A 89 20.70 -5.00 -7.60
C SER A 89 21.48 -6.12 -8.29
N HIS A 90 21.74 -5.95 -9.59
CA HIS A 90 22.48 -6.91 -10.41
C HIS A 90 23.73 -7.46 -9.68
N THR A 91 23.94 -8.77 -9.72
CA THR A 91 25.20 -9.37 -9.28
C THR A 91 26.17 -9.38 -10.45
N THR A 92 27.34 -8.75 -10.29
CA THR A 92 28.41 -8.85 -11.27
C THR A 92 29.00 -10.26 -11.22
N LYS A 93 28.83 -11.07 -12.28
CA LYS A 93 29.61 -12.31 -12.41
C LYS A 93 31.10 -11.96 -12.52
N LYS A 94 31.98 -12.92 -12.24
CA LYS A 94 33.41 -12.87 -12.63
C LYS A 94 33.61 -12.56 -14.13
N THR A 95 32.59 -12.78 -14.96
CA THR A 95 32.56 -12.51 -16.40
C THR A 95 32.04 -11.12 -16.78
N GLY A 96 31.67 -10.26 -15.81
CA GLY A 96 31.17 -8.90 -16.07
C GLY A 96 29.69 -8.79 -16.47
N ALA A 97 29.00 -9.90 -16.70
CA ALA A 97 27.57 -9.88 -17.06
C ALA A 97 26.68 -9.48 -15.87
N GLN A 98 25.78 -8.52 -16.08
CA GLN A 98 24.75 -8.09 -15.14
C GLN A 98 23.43 -8.81 -15.44
N HIS A 99 22.86 -9.49 -14.45
CA HIS A 99 21.54 -10.11 -14.55
C HIS A 99 20.47 -9.19 -13.96
N VAL A 100 19.33 -9.09 -14.64
CA VAL A 100 18.17 -8.34 -14.16
C VAL A 100 17.48 -9.07 -13.02
N PHE A 101 17.01 -8.32 -12.02
CA PHE A 101 16.19 -8.86 -10.93
C PHE A 101 14.74 -8.47 -11.15
N TRP A 102 13.88 -9.48 -11.34
CA TRP A 102 12.46 -9.31 -11.60
C TRP A 102 11.61 -10.08 -10.60
N ASN A 103 10.37 -9.61 -10.39
CA ASN A 103 9.29 -10.27 -9.66
C ASN A 103 9.70 -10.70 -8.25
N PRO A 104 9.86 -9.76 -7.30
CA PRO A 104 10.14 -10.11 -5.91
C PRO A 104 9.02 -11.00 -5.36
N VAL A 105 9.37 -11.93 -4.47
CA VAL A 105 8.40 -12.74 -3.73
C VAL A 105 8.68 -12.57 -2.25
N LEU A 106 7.70 -12.09 -1.50
CA LEU A 106 7.80 -11.93 -0.06
C LEU A 106 7.32 -13.18 0.65
N THR A 107 8.07 -13.63 1.65
CA THR A 107 7.66 -14.71 2.57
C THR A 107 7.89 -14.24 4.00
N LYS A 108 7.03 -14.69 4.93
CA LYS A 108 7.31 -14.55 6.36
C LYS A 108 8.11 -15.79 6.78
N VAL A 109 9.26 -15.58 7.39
CA VAL A 109 9.96 -16.65 8.10
C VAL A 109 9.37 -16.68 9.50
N SER A 110 8.69 -17.77 9.82
CA SER A 110 8.08 -18.05 11.13
C SER A 110 9.13 -18.35 12.20
#